data_AF-A0A486XID6-F1
#
_entry.id   AF-A0A486XID6-F1
#
_cell.length_a   1.000
_cell.length_b   1.000
_cell.length_c   1.000
_cell.angle_alpha   90.00
_cell.angle_beta   90.00
_cell.angle_gamma   90.00
#
_symmetry.space_group_name_H-M   'P 1'
#
loop_
_entity.id
_entity.type
_entity.pdbx_description
1 polymer ?
#
loop_
_entity_poly.entity_id
_entity_poly.type
_entity_poly.pdbx_seq_one_letter_code
_entity_poly.pdbx_strand_id
1 'polypeptide(L)'
;MKLWKKIALSLAMLLVSFSLAIAGLVAYVTNDMCGNDMFSEVLSPNGKHKVVVFQRDCGATTGFSTQISIMGSNEELENESGNIYIIDGHPKDVSPVIKWASDTELNIDRNLSGSEYKAESSWGFLKKIKVTYGTGSS
;
A
#
# COMPACT_ATOMS: atom_id res chain seq x y z
N MET A 1 34.12 24.05 -24.54
CA MET A 1 33.11 23.18 -25.21
C MET A 1 32.45 23.95 -26.34
N LYS A 2 32.34 23.38 -27.55
CA LYS A 2 31.70 24.05 -28.70
C LYS A 2 30.24 24.39 -28.40
N LEU A 3 29.75 25.52 -28.90
CA LEU A 3 28.43 26.12 -28.56
C LEU A 3 27.26 25.13 -28.74
N TRP A 4 27.25 24.35 -29.83
CA TRP A 4 26.24 23.32 -30.11
C TRP A 4 26.15 22.22 -29.03
N LYS A 5 27.26 21.86 -28.37
CA LYS A 5 27.23 20.88 -27.26
C LYS A 5 26.49 21.44 -26.04
N LYS A 6 26.61 22.74 -25.76
CA LYS A 6 25.90 23.41 -24.66
C LYS A 6 24.39 23.50 -24.95
N ILE A 7 24.04 23.80 -26.20
CA ILE A 7 22.63 23.85 -26.66
C ILE A 7 21.99 22.46 -26.57
N ALA A 8 22.68 21.43 -27.06
CA ALA A 8 22.20 20.05 -26.97
C ALA A 8 22.02 19.57 -25.52
N LEU A 9 22.96 19.90 -24.62
CA LEU A 9 22.85 19.60 -23.18
C LEU A 9 21.66 20.33 -22.53
N SER A 10 21.43 21.60 -22.86
CA SER A 10 20.30 22.38 -22.33
C SER A 10 18.96 21.80 -22.79
N LEU A 11 18.82 21.47 -24.08
CA LEU A 11 17.62 20.84 -24.62
C LEU A 11 17.35 19.47 -24.00
N ALA A 12 18.40 18.65 -23.79
CA ALA A 12 18.27 17.36 -23.12
C ALA A 12 17.77 17.52 -21.67
N MET A 13 18.31 18.49 -20.91
CA MET A 13 17.82 18.79 -19.55
C MET A 13 16.35 19.24 -19.54
N LEU A 14 15.95 20.09 -20.50
CA LEU A 14 14.57 20.55 -20.64
C LEU A 14 13.61 19.41 -20.97
N LEU A 15 14.00 18.47 -21.84
CA LEU A 15 13.17 17.30 -22.15
C LEU A 15 13.03 16.37 -20.94
N VAL A 16 14.11 16.17 -20.18
CA VAL A 16 14.08 15.35 -18.96
C VAL A 16 13.18 16.00 -17.89
N SER A 17 13.32 17.31 -17.65
CA SER A 17 12.50 18.01 -16.66
C SER A 17 11.03 18.03 -17.06
N PHE A 18 10.72 18.23 -18.34
CA PHE A 18 9.35 18.18 -18.85
C PHE A 18 8.74 16.78 -18.72
N SER A 19 9.51 15.73 -19.02
CA SER A 19 9.04 14.34 -18.86
C SER A 19 8.76 13.99 -17.40
N LEU A 20 9.62 14.43 -16.48
CA LEU A 20 9.40 14.26 -15.04
C LEU A 20 8.15 15.01 -14.56
N ALA A 21 7.93 16.23 -15.06
CA ALA A 21 6.73 17.00 -14.73
C ALA A 21 5.45 16.32 -15.22
N ILE A 22 5.44 15.78 -16.45
CA ILE A 22 4.29 15.01 -16.97
C ILE A 22 4.06 13.75 -16.13
N ALA A 23 5.11 12.98 -15.84
CA ALA A 23 4.98 11.76 -15.04
C ALA A 23 4.42 12.06 -13.63
N GLY A 24 4.90 13.13 -12.99
CA GLY A 24 4.37 13.59 -11.71
C GLY A 24 2.90 14.01 -11.78
N LEU A 25 2.52 14.75 -12.82
CA LEU A 25 1.13 15.17 -13.02
C LEU A 25 0.20 13.97 -13.25
N VAL A 26 0.60 13.01 -14.09
CA VAL A 26 -0.17 11.79 -14.34
C VAL A 26 -0.35 11.02 -13.04
N ALA A 27 0.73 10.79 -12.28
CA ALA A 27 0.66 10.10 -10.99
C ALA A 27 -0.31 10.78 -10.01
N TYR A 28 -0.23 12.12 -9.90
CA TYR A 28 -1.10 12.90 -9.04
C TYR A 28 -2.58 12.76 -9.42
N VAL A 29 -2.92 12.94 -10.70
CA VAL A 29 -4.31 12.85 -11.19
C VAL A 29 -4.86 11.43 -11.02
N THR A 30 -4.05 10.41 -11.29
CA THR A 30 -4.50 9.01 -11.15
C THR A 30 -4.73 8.57 -9.70
N ASN A 31 -4.03 9.18 -8.73
CA ASN A 31 -4.23 8.87 -7.32
C ASN A 31 -5.53 9.48 -6.78
N ASP A 32 -5.87 10.70 -7.22
CA ASP A 32 -7.10 11.40 -6.84
C ASP A 32 -8.38 10.68 -7.34
N MET A 33 -8.25 9.87 -8.39
CA MET A 33 -9.35 9.03 -8.90
C MET A 33 -9.58 7.76 -8.08
N CYS A 34 -8.65 7.42 -7.17
CA CYS A 34 -8.82 6.29 -6.28
C CYS A 34 -9.58 6.69 -5.02
N GLY A 35 -10.27 5.73 -4.41
CA GLY A 35 -10.89 5.84 -3.11
C GLY A 35 -10.56 4.64 -2.24
N ASN A 36 -10.39 4.89 -0.95
CA ASN A 36 -10.22 3.86 0.07
C ASN A 36 -11.46 3.81 0.96
N ASP A 37 -12.10 2.65 1.05
CA ASP A 37 -13.24 2.41 1.94
C ASP A 37 -12.86 1.43 3.04
N MET A 38 -12.90 1.87 4.29
CA MET A 38 -12.60 1.03 5.45
C MET A 38 -13.57 -0.16 5.52
N PHE A 39 -13.03 -1.37 5.65
CA PHE A 39 -13.81 -2.60 5.83
C PHE A 39 -13.76 -3.08 7.28
N SER A 40 -12.57 -3.14 7.89
CA SER A 40 -12.42 -3.54 9.28
C SER A 40 -11.14 -2.95 9.90
N GLU A 41 -11.12 -2.87 11.23
CA GLU A 41 -9.93 -2.49 11.99
C GLU A 41 -9.72 -3.39 13.21
N VAL A 42 -8.45 -3.60 13.57
CA VAL A 42 -8.04 -4.41 14.73
C VAL A 42 -6.90 -3.71 15.48
N LEU A 43 -7.16 -3.29 16.72
CA LEU A 43 -6.16 -2.68 17.60
C LEU A 43 -5.13 -3.72 18.08
N SER A 44 -3.87 -3.28 18.21
CA SER A 44 -2.82 -4.05 18.89
C SER A 44 -3.15 -4.23 20.37
N PRO A 45 -2.61 -5.24 21.07
CA PRO A 45 -2.91 -5.48 22.49
C PRO A 45 -2.65 -4.28 23.40
N ASN A 46 -1.59 -3.51 23.12
CA ASN A 46 -1.29 -2.26 23.82
C ASN A 46 -2.00 -1.00 23.28
N GLY A 47 -2.83 -1.11 22.24
CA GLY A 47 -3.59 -0.02 21.63
C GLY A 47 -2.77 1.06 20.92
N LYS A 48 -1.47 0.85 20.67
CA LYS A 48 -0.61 1.84 19.98
C LYS A 48 -0.70 1.78 18.47
N HIS A 49 -1.01 0.61 17.93
CA HIS A 49 -1.14 0.38 16.50
C HIS A 49 -2.52 -0.18 16.19
N LYS A 50 -2.93 -0.01 14.94
CA LYS A 50 -4.07 -0.71 14.37
C LYS A 50 -3.70 -1.29 13.03
N VAL A 51 -4.37 -2.39 12.70
CA VAL A 51 -4.41 -2.91 11.33
C VAL A 51 -5.74 -2.53 10.74
N VAL A 52 -5.73 -1.98 9.54
CA VAL A 52 -6.93 -1.68 8.77
C VAL A 52 -6.98 -2.54 7.53
N VAL A 53 -8.14 -3.14 7.27
CA VAL A 53 -8.49 -3.75 5.99
C VAL A 53 -9.41 -2.79 5.28
N PHE A 54 -9.13 -2.52 4.01
CA PHE A 54 -9.92 -1.60 3.22
C PHE A 54 -10.02 -2.05 1.77
N GLN A 55 -11.10 -1.64 1.14
CA GLN A 55 -11.23 -1.70 -0.32
C GLN A 55 -10.49 -0.50 -0.90
N ARG A 56 -9.73 -0.71 -1.97
CA ARG A 56 -9.30 0.36 -2.87
C ARG A 56 -9.93 0.18 -4.24
N ASP A 57 -10.58 1.23 -4.72
CA ASP A 57 -11.20 1.35 -6.04
C ASP A 57 -10.63 2.56 -6.77
N CYS A 58 -10.10 2.37 -7.98
CA CYS A 58 -9.57 3.44 -8.84
C CYS A 58 -10.45 3.72 -10.07
N GLY A 59 -11.69 3.24 -10.07
CA GLY A 59 -12.71 3.51 -11.07
C GLY A 59 -13.00 2.33 -12.00
N ALA A 60 -13.92 2.57 -12.95
CA ALA A 60 -14.62 1.53 -13.71
C ALA A 60 -13.74 0.54 -14.50
N THR A 61 -12.53 0.94 -14.89
CA THR A 61 -11.61 0.08 -15.66
C THR A 61 -10.65 -0.71 -14.77
N THR A 62 -10.61 -0.44 -13.47
CA THR A 62 -9.83 -1.17 -12.49
C THR A 62 -10.74 -2.01 -11.61
N GLY A 63 -10.37 -3.27 -11.34
CA GLY A 63 -11.07 -4.08 -10.36
C GLY A 63 -10.86 -3.57 -8.93
N PHE A 64 -11.74 -3.98 -8.02
CA PHE A 64 -11.52 -3.76 -6.58
C PHE A 64 -10.29 -4.53 -6.10
N SER A 65 -9.58 -3.93 -5.14
CA SER A 65 -8.54 -4.61 -4.39
C SER A 65 -8.80 -4.54 -2.90
N THR A 66 -8.44 -5.61 -2.20
CA THR A 66 -8.39 -5.66 -0.75
C THR A 66 -6.98 -5.35 -0.31
N GLN A 67 -6.84 -4.30 0.49
CA GLN A 67 -5.53 -3.82 0.94
C GLN A 67 -5.51 -3.77 2.46
N ILE A 68 -4.33 -4.02 3.02
CA ILE A 68 -4.10 -4.04 4.46
C ILE A 68 -2.94 -3.10 4.77
N SER A 69 -3.15 -2.26 5.78
CA SER A 69 -2.13 -1.37 6.33
C SER A 69 -2.01 -1.52 7.84
N ILE A 70 -0.79 -1.40 8.34
CA ILE A 70 -0.50 -1.13 9.76
C ILE A 70 -0.26 0.36 9.92
N MET A 71 -0.85 0.96 10.94
CA MET A 71 -0.71 2.40 11.22
C MET A 71 -0.82 2.70 12.72
N GLY A 72 -0.54 3.94 13.12
CA GLY A 72 -0.81 4.41 14.47
C GLY A 72 -2.29 4.31 14.81
N SER A 73 -2.64 4.01 16.07
CA SER A 73 -4.05 3.82 16.45
C SER A 73 -4.93 5.06 16.19
N ASN A 74 -4.35 6.26 16.32
CA ASN A 74 -5.03 7.53 16.09
C ASN A 74 -4.87 8.08 14.65
N GLU A 75 -4.15 7.38 13.78
CA GLU A 75 -3.97 7.82 12.39
C GLU A 75 -5.24 7.50 11.57
N GLU A 76 -5.62 8.39 10.67
CA GLU A 76 -6.74 8.18 9.76
C GLU A 76 -6.28 7.45 8.50
N LEU A 77 -7.18 6.66 7.90
CA LEU A 77 -6.89 5.99 6.63
C LEU A 77 -6.80 7.03 5.51
N GLU A 78 -5.58 7.33 5.08
CA GLU A 78 -5.33 8.18 3.93
C GLU A 78 -5.70 7.47 2.62
N ASN A 79 -5.88 8.24 1.55
CA ASN A 79 -6.16 7.71 0.22
C ASN A 79 -4.89 7.18 -0.48
N GLU A 80 -4.14 6.32 0.20
CA GLU A 80 -2.90 5.72 -0.28
C GLU A 80 -3.01 4.20 -0.46
N SER A 81 -2.04 3.60 -1.13
CA SER A 81 -1.97 2.14 -1.24
C SER A 81 -1.58 1.50 0.09
N GLY A 82 -2.09 0.29 0.33
CA GLY A 82 -1.77 -0.57 1.46
C GLY A 82 -0.27 -0.80 1.65
N ASN A 83 0.16 -0.81 2.90
CA ASN A 83 1.58 -0.89 3.23
C ASN A 83 2.10 -2.30 3.52
N ILE A 84 1.24 -3.29 3.82
CA ILE A 84 1.70 -4.66 4.11
C ILE A 84 1.11 -5.75 3.22
N TYR A 85 -0.13 -5.64 2.75
CA TYR A 85 -0.75 -6.72 1.96
C TYR A 85 -1.73 -6.17 0.93
N ILE A 86 -1.69 -6.67 -0.30
CA ILE A 86 -2.58 -6.27 -1.39
C ILE A 86 -2.95 -7.50 -2.23
N ILE A 87 -4.24 -7.71 -2.45
CA ILE A 87 -4.77 -8.75 -3.33
C ILE A 87 -5.99 -8.24 -4.11
N ASP A 88 -6.26 -8.83 -5.28
CA ASP A 88 -7.49 -8.61 -6.02
C ASP A 88 -8.73 -9.11 -5.26
N GLY A 89 -9.83 -8.39 -5.45
CA GLY A 89 -11.15 -8.76 -4.94
C GLY A 89 -11.67 -7.82 -3.86
N HIS A 90 -12.98 -7.80 -3.69
CA HIS A 90 -13.66 -7.01 -2.68
C HIS A 90 -13.44 -7.63 -1.29
N PRO A 91 -13.19 -6.86 -0.21
CA PRO A 91 -12.85 -7.41 1.11
C PRO A 91 -13.91 -8.33 1.72
N LYS A 92 -15.20 -8.10 1.43
CA LYS A 92 -16.29 -9.06 1.72
C LYS A 92 -16.02 -10.50 1.26
N ASP A 93 -15.30 -10.68 0.16
CA ASP A 93 -15.07 -11.99 -0.45
C ASP A 93 -13.68 -12.57 -0.10
N VAL A 94 -12.67 -11.71 0.05
CA VAL A 94 -11.26 -12.13 0.14
C VAL A 94 -10.52 -11.68 1.41
N SER A 95 -11.15 -10.92 2.30
CA SER A 95 -10.50 -10.43 3.52
C SER A 95 -10.01 -11.60 4.39
N PRO A 96 -8.72 -11.67 4.72
CA PRO A 96 -8.21 -12.66 5.66
C PRO A 96 -8.61 -12.32 7.10
N VAL A 97 -8.54 -13.32 7.99
CA VAL A 97 -8.67 -13.06 9.43
C VAL A 97 -7.35 -12.49 9.94
N ILE A 98 -7.42 -11.43 10.74
CA ILE A 98 -6.25 -10.72 11.27
C ILE A 98 -6.22 -10.88 12.78
N LYS A 99 -5.06 -11.29 13.31
CA LYS A 99 -4.85 -11.48 14.75
C LYS A 99 -3.50 -10.94 15.15
N TRP A 100 -3.47 -10.09 16.17
CA TRP A 100 -2.23 -9.76 16.86
C TRP A 100 -1.82 -10.92 17.76
N ALA A 101 -0.62 -11.46 17.54
CA ALA A 101 -0.01 -12.43 18.46
C ALA A 101 0.68 -11.70 19.63
N SER A 102 1.20 -10.50 19.38
CA SER A 102 1.76 -9.59 20.38
C SER A 102 1.72 -8.15 19.86
N ASP A 103 2.25 -7.19 20.62
CA ASP A 103 2.42 -5.81 20.16
C ASP A 103 3.34 -5.64 18.94
N THR A 104 4.14 -6.66 18.63
CA THR A 104 5.14 -6.64 17.56
C THR A 104 5.01 -7.80 16.58
N GLU A 105 3.96 -8.60 16.67
CA GLU A 105 3.73 -9.74 15.78
C GLU A 105 2.26 -9.82 15.38
N LEU A 106 2.04 -9.76 14.06
CA LEU A 106 0.74 -9.83 13.41
C LEU A 106 0.66 -11.12 12.59
N ASN A 107 -0.44 -11.84 12.75
CA ASN A 107 -0.76 -13.03 11.98
C ASN A 107 -1.94 -12.74 11.05
N ILE A 108 -1.73 -13.00 9.76
CA ILE A 108 -2.74 -12.93 8.71
C ILE A 108 -3.08 -14.37 8.31
N ASP A 109 -4.32 -14.77 8.58
CA ASP A 109 -4.84 -16.14 8.42
C ASP A 109 -5.13 -16.44 6.94
N ARG A 110 -4.06 -16.50 6.15
CA ARG A 110 -4.11 -16.75 4.71
C ARG A 110 -2.75 -17.26 4.24
N ASN A 111 -2.76 -18.34 3.47
CA ASN A 111 -1.56 -18.82 2.80
C ASN A 111 -1.28 -17.96 1.57
N LEU A 112 -0.02 -17.57 1.38
CA LEU A 112 0.40 -16.85 0.18
C LEU A 112 0.36 -17.79 -1.02
N SER A 113 -0.34 -17.38 -2.07
CA SER A 113 -0.45 -18.16 -3.31
C SER A 113 0.41 -17.59 -4.44
N GLY A 114 0.99 -16.40 -4.25
CA GLY A 114 1.70 -15.65 -5.29
C GLY A 114 0.77 -14.78 -6.15
N SER A 115 -0.54 -14.77 -5.86
CA SER A 115 -1.51 -13.85 -6.47
C SER A 115 -1.51 -12.47 -5.84
N GLU A 116 -0.83 -12.31 -4.71
CA GLU A 116 -0.67 -11.06 -4.00
C GLU A 116 0.18 -10.07 -4.79
N TYR A 117 -0.27 -8.81 -4.87
CA TYR A 117 0.56 -7.72 -5.38
C TYR A 117 1.55 -7.21 -4.33
N LYS A 118 1.24 -7.42 -3.05
CA LYS A 118 2.12 -7.12 -1.92
C LYS A 118 1.88 -8.10 -0.78
N ALA A 119 2.97 -8.55 -0.16
CA ALA A 119 2.95 -9.34 1.07
C ALA A 119 4.26 -9.09 1.85
N GLU A 120 4.28 -8.04 2.66
CA GLU A 120 5.42 -7.67 3.49
C GLU A 120 5.52 -8.58 4.71
N SER A 121 6.74 -8.92 5.11
CA SER A 121 7.02 -9.70 6.33
C SER A 121 7.29 -8.82 7.56
N SER A 122 7.38 -7.50 7.38
CA SER A 122 7.56 -6.56 8.48
C SER A 122 7.11 -5.14 8.13
N TRP A 123 6.78 -4.34 9.14
CA TRP A 123 6.44 -2.93 9.01
C TRP A 123 7.16 -2.09 10.07
N GLY A 124 7.52 -0.85 9.72
CA GLY A 124 8.20 0.11 10.59
C GLY A 124 9.73 0.00 10.58
N PHE A 125 10.43 1.13 10.73
CA PHE A 125 11.90 1.18 10.68
C PHE A 125 12.56 0.89 12.04
N LEU A 126 12.11 1.55 13.11
CA LEU A 126 12.72 1.46 14.45
C LEU A 126 12.11 0.36 15.33
N LYS A 127 10.78 0.21 15.28
CA LYS A 127 10.02 -0.80 16.03
C LYS A 127 9.30 -1.68 15.03
N LYS A 128 10.02 -2.68 14.53
CA LYS A 128 9.50 -3.59 13.50
C LYS A 128 8.36 -4.42 14.06
N ILE A 129 7.21 -4.34 13.41
CA ILE A 129 6.11 -5.28 13.59
C ILE A 129 6.32 -6.38 12.56
N LYS A 130 6.50 -7.61 13.02
CA LYS A 130 6.62 -8.79 12.16
C LYS A 130 5.23 -9.19 11.66
N VAL A 131 5.13 -9.51 10.39
CA VAL A 131 3.90 -9.97 9.74
C VAL A 131 4.12 -11.40 9.29
N THR A 132 3.24 -12.30 9.69
CA THR A 132 3.25 -13.70 9.29
C THR A 132 1.97 -14.06 8.55
N TYR A 133 2.10 -14.97 7.59
CA TYR A 133 1.02 -15.47 6.76
C TYR A 133 0.93 -16.98 6.97
N GLY A 134 -0.26 -17.47 7.21
CA GLY A 134 -0.49 -18.90 7.32
C GLY A 134 -1.86 -19.21 7.87
N THR A 135 -2.47 -20.27 7.38
CA THR A 135 -3.70 -20.78 7.97
C THR A 135 -3.39 -21.35 9.34
N GLY A 136 -4.06 -20.88 10.39
CA GLY A 136 -3.96 -21.50 11.71
C GLY A 136 -4.38 -22.97 11.59
N SER A 137 -3.43 -23.89 11.71
CA SER A 137 -3.72 -25.31 11.92
C SER A 137 -4.53 -25.41 13.21
N SER A 138 -5.85 -25.57 13.07
CA SER A 138 -6.68 -26.07 14.17
C SER A 138 -6.42 -27.56 14.36
#